data_AF-A0A8R1I606-F1
#
_entry.id   AF-A0A8R1I606-F1
#
_cell.length_a   1.000
_cell.length_b   1.000
_cell.length_c   1.000
_cell.angle_alpha   90.00
_cell.angle_beta   90.00
_cell.angle_gamma   90.00
#
_symmetry.space_group_name_H-M   'P 1'
#
loop_
_entity.id
_entity.type
_entity.pdbx_description
1 polymer ?
#
loop_
_entity_poly.entity_id
_entity_poly.type
_entity_poly.pdbx_seq_one_letter_code
_entity_poly.pdbx_strand_id
1 'polypeptide(L)'
;PASARGTGIQVTRKPKDFPDSAALVAQHYIERPLTINRAKFDLRLYAYVPTFEPLRVYIYDQGLVRFASVPYSHCISNISNKYMHLTNYSINKMAEKDGVASTPVPKWTLTHLWEHFADMGIDSAPIRDRIQDVIIKAFIACEKPIRDHMSRFLQQGFICYELFGIDIMLDENLKPWLLEVNISPSLHSGTPLDVAVKAPLAKDVLNLAGISVPAR
;
A
#
# COMPACT_ATOMS: atom_id res chain seq x y z
N PRO A 1 -13.02 15.37 -2.03
CA PRO A 1 -12.47 14.11 -1.46
C PRO A 1 -11.89 13.23 -2.57
N ALA A 2 -10.60 12.87 -2.48
CA ALA A 2 -10.03 11.89 -3.40
C ALA A 2 -10.68 10.52 -3.17
N SER A 3 -10.96 9.78 -4.25
CA SER A 3 -11.51 8.43 -4.17
C SER A 3 -10.52 7.48 -3.49
N ALA A 4 -11.02 6.58 -2.64
CA ALA A 4 -10.22 5.57 -1.96
C ALA A 4 -10.78 4.16 -2.24
N ARG A 5 -10.05 3.12 -1.80
CA ARG A 5 -10.52 1.71 -1.84
C ARG A 5 -10.70 1.12 -3.24
N GLY A 6 -10.04 1.72 -4.23
CA GLY A 6 -10.12 1.31 -5.64
C GLY A 6 -11.42 1.71 -6.35
N THR A 7 -12.28 2.51 -5.72
CA THR A 7 -13.52 2.99 -6.33
C THR A 7 -13.22 3.96 -7.46
N GLY A 8 -13.78 3.71 -8.65
CA GLY A 8 -13.62 4.55 -9.84
C GLY A 8 -12.36 4.26 -10.65
N ILE A 9 -11.51 3.30 -10.23
CA ILE A 9 -10.35 2.88 -11.03
C ILE A 9 -10.83 2.00 -12.19
N GLN A 10 -10.37 2.35 -13.39
CA GLN A 10 -10.58 1.58 -14.61
C GLN A 10 -9.25 1.40 -15.32
N VAL A 11 -9.07 0.25 -15.97
CA VAL A 11 -7.94 -0.02 -16.85
C VAL A 11 -8.45 0.02 -18.27
N THR A 12 -7.84 0.84 -19.13
CA THR A 12 -8.19 0.93 -20.55
C THR A 12 -6.93 0.98 -21.42
N ARG A 13 -7.09 0.61 -22.69
CA ARG A 13 -6.11 0.86 -23.76
C ARG A 13 -6.53 2.03 -24.67
N LYS A 14 -7.73 2.59 -24.44
CA LYS A 14 -8.31 3.67 -25.24
C LYS A 14 -8.58 4.85 -24.30
N PRO A 15 -7.63 5.80 -24.18
CA PRO A 15 -7.81 6.99 -23.33
C PRO A 15 -9.08 7.80 -23.64
N LYS A 16 -9.58 7.69 -24.88
CA LYS A 16 -10.85 8.31 -25.34
C LYS A 16 -12.10 7.84 -24.59
N ASP A 17 -11.98 6.79 -23.78
CA ASP A 17 -13.10 6.26 -22.98
C ASP A 17 -13.41 7.12 -21.73
N PHE A 18 -12.57 8.11 -21.40
CA PHE A 18 -12.75 8.97 -20.22
C PHE A 18 -13.27 10.37 -20.57
N PRO A 19 -14.16 10.94 -19.73
CA PRO A 19 -14.67 12.29 -19.95
C PRO A 19 -13.59 13.34 -19.64
N ASP A 20 -13.40 14.30 -20.56
CA ASP A 20 -12.43 15.41 -20.42
C ASP A 20 -12.72 16.34 -19.23
N SER A 21 -13.93 16.30 -18.67
CA SER A 21 -14.39 17.18 -17.60
C SER A 21 -14.09 16.67 -16.19
N ALA A 22 -13.56 15.45 -16.03
CA ALA A 22 -13.23 14.88 -14.73
C ALA A 22 -11.74 15.07 -14.40
N ALA A 23 -11.43 15.56 -13.20
CA ALA A 23 -10.07 15.58 -12.68
C ALA A 23 -9.60 14.15 -12.37
N LEU A 24 -8.80 13.58 -13.27
CA LEU A 24 -8.31 12.20 -13.20
C LEU A 24 -6.78 12.17 -13.25
N VAL A 25 -6.21 11.07 -12.76
CA VAL A 25 -4.80 10.73 -12.97
C VAL A 25 -4.74 9.55 -13.93
N ALA A 26 -4.09 9.74 -15.07
CA ALA A 26 -3.72 8.64 -15.96
C ALA A 26 -2.33 8.14 -15.59
N GLN A 27 -2.20 6.83 -15.32
CA GLN A 27 -0.95 6.19 -14.95
C GLN A 27 -0.70 5.00 -15.87
N HIS A 28 0.57 4.83 -16.28
CA HIS A 28 0.96 3.64 -17.03
C HIS A 28 0.75 2.39 -16.18
N TYR A 29 0.04 1.40 -16.72
CA TYR A 29 -0.24 0.16 -16.01
C TYR A 29 1.00 -0.73 -15.96
N ILE A 30 1.28 -1.34 -14.81
CA ILE A 30 2.36 -2.33 -14.66
C ILE A 30 1.84 -3.64 -15.26
N GLU A 31 2.13 -3.87 -16.53
CA GLU A 31 1.57 -4.98 -17.31
C GLU A 31 2.15 -6.35 -16.92
N ARG A 32 3.36 -6.39 -16.38
CA ARG A 32 4.06 -7.60 -15.96
C ARG A 32 4.37 -7.56 -14.45
N PRO A 33 3.33 -7.60 -13.60
CA PRO A 33 3.52 -7.66 -12.16
C PRO A 33 4.12 -9.02 -11.77
N LEU A 34 4.86 -9.08 -10.68
CA LEU A 34 5.17 -10.35 -10.04
C LEU A 34 3.87 -11.02 -9.60
N THR A 35 3.78 -12.33 -9.79
CA THR A 35 2.61 -13.11 -9.35
C THR A 35 3.07 -14.29 -8.52
N ILE A 36 2.24 -14.68 -7.55
CA ILE A 36 2.42 -15.89 -6.74
C ILE A 36 1.16 -16.72 -6.94
N ASN A 37 1.33 -18.01 -7.30
CA ASN A 37 0.21 -18.87 -7.71
C ASN A 37 -0.70 -18.22 -8.77
N ARG A 38 -0.06 -17.49 -9.71
CA ARG A 38 -0.71 -16.68 -10.75
C ARG A 38 -1.54 -15.49 -10.25
N ALA A 39 -1.66 -15.25 -8.94
CA ALA A 39 -2.38 -14.11 -8.41
C ALA A 39 -1.47 -12.87 -8.38
N LYS A 40 -1.99 -11.76 -8.88
CA LYS A 40 -1.37 -10.43 -8.72
C LYS A 40 -1.47 -10.01 -7.26
N PHE A 41 -0.47 -9.30 -6.75
CA PHE A 41 -0.51 -8.75 -5.40
C PHE A 41 0.16 -7.38 -5.30
N ASP A 42 -0.15 -6.67 -4.22
CA ASP A 42 0.58 -5.48 -3.79
C ASP A 42 0.98 -5.60 -2.31
N LEU A 43 1.91 -4.74 -1.91
CA LEU A 43 2.41 -4.59 -0.55
C LEU A 43 1.82 -3.34 0.07
N ARG A 44 1.04 -3.51 1.15
CA ARG A 44 0.69 -2.45 2.08
C ARG A 44 1.75 -2.37 3.16
N LEU A 45 2.57 -1.34 3.08
CA LEU A 45 3.58 -1.00 4.07
C LEU A 45 3.12 0.20 4.92
N TYR A 46 3.78 0.40 6.06
CA TYR A 46 3.43 1.46 6.99
C TYR A 46 4.66 2.30 7.32
N ALA A 47 4.50 3.62 7.27
CA ALA A 47 5.54 4.56 7.68
C ALA A 47 4.96 5.58 8.66
N TYR A 48 5.61 5.73 9.81
CA TYR A 48 5.31 6.75 10.81
C TYR A 48 6.26 7.93 10.62
N VAL A 49 5.71 9.14 10.50
CA VAL A 49 6.48 10.37 10.32
C VAL A 49 6.13 11.34 11.45
N PRO A 50 6.98 11.47 12.49
CA PRO A 50 6.74 12.40 13.60
C PRO A 50 7.11 13.85 13.30
N THR A 51 7.86 14.10 12.23
CA THR A 51 8.24 15.45 11.82
C THR A 51 8.81 15.45 10.40
N PHE A 52 8.58 16.57 9.69
CA PHE A 52 9.25 16.90 8.43
C PHE A 52 10.41 17.89 8.62
N GLU A 53 10.63 18.40 9.84
CA GLU A 53 11.72 19.32 10.20
C GLU A 53 12.37 18.89 11.53
N PRO A 54 13.55 18.23 11.50
CA PRO A 54 14.12 17.56 10.32
C PRO A 54 13.26 16.35 9.90
N LEU A 55 13.24 15.98 8.62
CA LEU A 55 12.49 14.81 8.15
C LEU A 55 12.93 13.53 8.86
N ARG A 56 11.99 12.85 9.51
CA ARG A 56 12.18 11.53 10.14
C ARG A 56 11.12 10.56 9.67
N VAL A 57 11.54 9.43 9.09
CA VAL A 57 10.63 8.40 8.58
C VAL A 57 10.96 7.07 9.26
N TYR A 58 9.98 6.50 9.96
CA TYR A 58 10.09 5.17 10.58
C TYR A 58 9.25 4.20 9.76
N ILE A 59 9.90 3.25 9.10
CA ILE A 59 9.23 2.22 8.30
C ILE A 59 9.00 1.01 9.20
N TYR A 60 7.76 0.54 9.28
CA TYR A 60 7.40 -0.61 10.08
C TYR A 60 7.87 -1.91 9.41
N ASP A 61 8.46 -2.83 10.17
CA ASP A 61 9.05 -4.07 9.64
C ASP A 61 8.00 -5.08 9.13
N GLN A 62 6.73 -4.88 9.50
CA GLN A 62 5.61 -5.68 9.02
C GLN A 62 4.71 -4.91 8.07
N GLY A 63 3.91 -5.67 7.31
CA GLY A 63 2.97 -5.15 6.35
C GLY A 63 1.96 -6.22 5.95
N LEU A 64 1.08 -5.88 5.00
CA LEU A 64 0.11 -6.80 4.45
C LEU A 64 0.39 -7.01 2.96
N VAL A 65 0.43 -8.26 2.53
CA VAL A 65 0.43 -8.63 1.12
C VAL A 65 -1.00 -8.91 0.72
N ARG A 66 -1.49 -8.15 -0.26
CA ARG A 66 -2.89 -8.16 -0.68
C ARG A 66 -3.00 -8.74 -2.08
N PHE A 67 -3.66 -9.88 -2.20
CA PHE A 67 -3.81 -10.59 -3.45
C PHE A 67 -5.07 -10.19 -4.19
N ALA A 68 -5.03 -10.32 -5.51
CA ALA A 68 -6.20 -10.36 -6.38
C ALA A 68 -6.88 -11.73 -6.28
N SER A 69 -8.21 -11.78 -6.38
CA SER A 69 -8.97 -13.03 -6.26
C SER A 69 -8.90 -13.89 -7.52
N VAL A 70 -8.61 -13.28 -8.68
CA VAL A 70 -8.61 -13.95 -9.98
C VAL A 70 -7.18 -14.06 -10.51
N PRO A 71 -6.76 -15.24 -11.03
CA PRO A 71 -5.45 -15.41 -11.67
C PRO A 71 -5.20 -14.36 -12.75
N TYR A 72 -4.03 -13.74 -12.69
CA TYR A 72 -3.58 -12.73 -13.62
C TYR A 72 -3.41 -13.31 -15.03
N SER A 73 -3.78 -12.50 -16.01
CA SER A 73 -3.70 -12.81 -17.43
C SER A 73 -3.44 -11.53 -18.22
N HIS A 74 -2.60 -11.63 -19.26
CA HIS A 74 -2.35 -10.52 -20.20
C HIS A 74 -3.44 -10.40 -21.28
N CYS A 75 -4.43 -11.29 -21.30
CA CYS A 75 -5.47 -11.30 -22.32
C CYS A 75 -6.32 -10.03 -22.25
N ILE A 76 -6.47 -9.36 -23.41
CA ILE A 76 -7.20 -8.10 -23.55
C ILE A 76 -8.66 -8.22 -23.09
N SER A 77 -9.26 -9.38 -23.32
CA SER A 77 -10.64 -9.68 -22.90
C SER A 77 -10.86 -9.53 -21.40
N ASN A 78 -9.80 -9.60 -20.60
CA ASN A 78 -9.87 -9.56 -19.14
C ASN A 78 -9.64 -8.17 -18.56
N ILE A 79 -9.37 -7.14 -19.37
CA ILE A 79 -8.96 -5.81 -18.90
C ILE A 79 -10.00 -5.13 -17.98
N SER A 80 -11.28 -5.47 -18.16
CA SER A 80 -12.39 -4.99 -17.33
C SER A 80 -12.57 -5.76 -16.02
N ASN A 81 -11.87 -6.89 -15.83
CA ASN A 81 -11.97 -7.71 -14.63
C ASN A 81 -11.21 -7.08 -13.47
N LYS A 82 -11.93 -6.28 -12.68
CA LYS A 82 -11.40 -5.61 -11.48
C LYS A 82 -10.85 -6.58 -10.42
N TYR A 83 -11.35 -7.82 -10.34
CA TYR A 83 -10.88 -8.84 -9.38
C TYR A 83 -9.55 -9.48 -9.77
N MET A 84 -9.05 -9.18 -10.97
CA MET A 84 -7.73 -9.56 -11.46
C MET A 84 -6.74 -8.40 -11.38
N HIS A 85 -7.18 -7.22 -11.79
CA HIS A 85 -6.29 -6.07 -12.01
C HIS A 85 -6.10 -5.19 -10.77
N LEU A 86 -7.06 -5.19 -9.85
CA LEU A 86 -7.01 -4.45 -8.58
C LEU A 86 -6.82 -5.43 -7.43
N THR A 87 -6.01 -5.04 -6.45
CA THR A 87 -5.61 -5.86 -5.30
C THR A 87 -6.23 -5.35 -3.99
N ASN A 88 -7.03 -4.28 -4.05
CA ASN A 88 -7.71 -3.74 -2.87
C ASN A 88 -8.60 -4.81 -2.23
N TYR A 89 -8.41 -5.04 -0.93
CA TYR A 89 -9.19 -6.01 -0.17
C TYR A 89 -10.71 -5.75 -0.23
N SER A 90 -11.12 -4.48 -0.23
CA SER A 90 -12.54 -4.07 -0.33
C SER A 90 -13.21 -4.53 -1.62
N ILE A 91 -12.44 -4.63 -2.71
CA ILE A 91 -12.92 -5.12 -4.00
C ILE A 91 -12.86 -6.64 -3.98
N ASN A 92 -11.69 -7.21 -3.70
CA ASN A 92 -11.47 -8.65 -3.83
C ASN A 92 -12.30 -9.51 -2.86
N LYS A 93 -12.67 -8.99 -1.69
CA LYS A 93 -13.63 -9.66 -0.78
C LYS A 93 -15.03 -9.87 -1.38
N MET A 94 -15.39 -9.08 -2.41
CA MET A 94 -16.67 -9.22 -3.10
C MET A 94 -16.63 -10.32 -4.17
N ALA A 95 -15.45 -10.82 -4.53
CA ALA A 95 -15.32 -11.85 -5.57
C ALA A 95 -16.06 -13.14 -5.22
N GLU A 96 -16.05 -13.56 -3.95
CA GLU A 96 -16.86 -14.70 -3.50
C GLU A 96 -18.35 -14.41 -3.59
N LYS A 97 -18.77 -13.24 -3.11
CA LYS A 97 -20.18 -12.83 -3.14
C LYS A 97 -20.73 -12.74 -4.57
N ASP A 98 -19.88 -12.34 -5.51
CA ASP A 98 -20.22 -12.24 -6.93
C ASP A 98 -20.04 -13.58 -7.68
N GLY A 99 -19.68 -14.67 -6.99
CA GLY A 99 -19.52 -16.01 -7.56
C GLY A 99 -18.28 -16.17 -8.46
N VAL A 100 -17.34 -15.23 -8.40
CA VAL A 100 -16.12 -15.22 -9.23
C VAL A 100 -15.00 -16.05 -8.61
N ALA A 101 -14.96 -16.16 -7.28
CA ALA A 101 -13.98 -16.94 -6.54
C ALA A 101 -14.69 -17.94 -5.61
N SER A 102 -14.13 -19.14 -5.46
CA SER A 102 -14.65 -20.20 -4.60
C SER A 102 -14.03 -20.22 -3.20
N THR A 103 -12.97 -19.44 -2.99
CA THR A 103 -12.22 -19.39 -1.73
C THR A 103 -11.87 -17.95 -1.36
N PRO A 104 -11.66 -17.68 -0.07
CA PRO A 104 -11.29 -16.35 0.36
C PRO A 104 -9.96 -15.94 -0.24
N VAL A 105 -9.86 -14.66 -0.54
CA VAL A 105 -8.66 -14.06 -1.12
C VAL A 105 -7.52 -14.19 -0.12
N PRO A 106 -6.38 -14.78 -0.52
CA PRO A 106 -5.27 -14.92 0.39
C PRO A 106 -4.77 -13.53 0.82
N LYS A 107 -4.26 -13.47 2.04
CA LYS A 107 -3.57 -12.31 2.60
C LYS A 107 -2.39 -12.85 3.37
N TRP A 108 -1.20 -12.29 3.14
CA TRP A 108 0.00 -12.69 3.87
C TRP A 108 0.52 -11.53 4.71
N THR A 109 1.30 -11.87 5.73
CA THR A 109 2.19 -10.92 6.37
C THR A 109 3.38 -10.68 5.46
N LEU A 110 4.06 -9.54 5.67
CA LEU A 110 5.29 -9.25 4.93
C LEU A 110 6.40 -10.27 5.23
N THR A 111 6.49 -10.77 6.48
CA THR A 111 7.43 -11.85 6.82
C THR A 111 7.21 -13.11 5.98
N HIS A 112 5.96 -13.55 5.84
CA HIS A 112 5.65 -14.75 5.07
C HIS A 112 6.04 -14.58 3.59
N LEU A 113 5.91 -13.37 3.01
CA LEU A 113 6.43 -13.13 1.66
C LEU A 113 7.94 -13.33 1.56
N TRP A 114 8.70 -12.86 2.54
CA TRP A 114 10.16 -13.01 2.54
C TRP A 114 10.59 -14.46 2.75
N GLU A 115 9.89 -15.20 3.61
CA GLU A 115 10.07 -16.65 3.76
C GLU A 115 9.80 -17.37 2.44
N HIS A 116 8.70 -17.03 1.77
CA HIS A 116 8.36 -17.58 0.46
C HIS A 116 9.41 -17.27 -0.62
N PHE A 117 9.96 -16.05 -0.63
CA PHE A 117 11.06 -15.69 -1.52
C PHE A 117 12.33 -16.48 -1.21
N ALA A 118 12.65 -16.69 0.06
CA ALA A 118 13.79 -17.53 0.45
C ALA A 118 13.61 -18.98 -0.01
N ASP A 119 12.41 -19.54 0.12
CA ASP A 119 12.08 -20.89 -0.40
C ASP A 119 12.23 -20.99 -1.93
N MET A 120 12.01 -19.89 -2.65
CA MET A 120 12.25 -19.79 -4.10
C MET A 120 13.71 -19.50 -4.47
N GLY A 121 14.61 -19.34 -3.50
CA GLY A 121 16.02 -18.97 -3.73
C GLY A 121 16.22 -17.50 -4.10
N ILE A 122 15.24 -16.63 -3.79
CA ILE A 122 15.30 -15.19 -4.04
C ILE A 122 15.82 -14.47 -2.79
N ASP A 123 16.94 -13.76 -2.93
CA ASP A 123 17.42 -12.86 -1.88
C ASP A 123 16.54 -11.61 -1.79
N SER A 124 15.85 -11.48 -0.65
CA SER A 124 14.93 -10.37 -0.39
C SER A 124 15.63 -9.11 0.09
N ALA A 125 16.88 -9.17 0.56
CA ALA A 125 17.62 -8.00 1.06
C ALA A 125 17.68 -6.85 0.03
N PRO A 126 18.15 -7.05 -1.23
CA PRO A 126 18.21 -5.97 -2.20
C PRO A 126 16.82 -5.46 -2.62
N ILE A 127 15.76 -6.28 -2.50
CA ILE A 127 14.39 -5.86 -2.78
C ILE A 127 13.91 -4.90 -1.68
N ARG A 128 14.19 -5.24 -0.42
CA ARG A 128 13.85 -4.42 0.75
C ARG A 128 14.57 -3.07 0.71
N ASP A 129 15.85 -3.05 0.34
CA ASP A 129 16.62 -1.81 0.19
C ASP A 129 16.02 -0.90 -0.88
N ARG A 130 15.65 -1.46 -2.04
CA ARG A 130 14.96 -0.70 -3.11
C ARG A 130 13.59 -0.19 -2.69
N ILE A 131 12.85 -0.98 -1.89
CA ILE A 131 11.57 -0.55 -1.32
C ILE A 131 11.77 0.66 -0.39
N GLN A 132 12.74 0.58 0.53
CA GLN A 132 13.05 1.68 1.44
C GLN A 132 13.49 2.93 0.68
N ASP A 133 14.35 2.80 -0.34
CA ASP A 133 14.78 3.90 -1.21
C ASP A 133 13.59 4.57 -1.91
N VAL A 134 12.65 3.81 -2.47
CA VAL A 134 11.41 4.35 -3.07
C VAL A 134 10.58 5.11 -2.05
N ILE A 135 10.41 4.58 -0.84
CA ILE A 135 9.64 5.23 0.24
C ILE A 135 10.30 6.54 0.67
N ILE A 136 11.61 6.53 0.93
CA ILE A 136 12.36 7.71 1.37
C ILE A 136 12.30 8.81 0.31
N LYS A 137 12.51 8.47 -0.96
CA LYS A 137 12.40 9.44 -2.07
C LYS A 137 11.00 10.04 -2.19
N ALA A 138 9.95 9.25 -1.94
CA ALA A 138 8.58 9.75 -1.94
C ALA A 138 8.37 10.83 -0.87
N PHE A 139 8.89 10.62 0.34
CA PHE A 139 8.80 11.61 1.42
C PHE A 139 9.70 12.83 1.18
N ILE A 140 10.91 12.65 0.64
CA ILE A 140 11.79 13.76 0.25
C ILE A 140 11.11 14.63 -0.81
N ALA A 141 10.44 14.02 -1.79
CA ALA A 141 9.77 14.76 -2.87
C ALA A 141 8.65 15.69 -2.37
N CYS A 142 8.00 15.38 -1.25
CA CYS A 142 6.98 16.23 -0.64
C CYS A 142 7.45 16.99 0.61
N GLU A 143 8.71 16.82 1.02
CA GLU A 143 9.26 17.39 2.27
C GLU A 143 9.14 18.91 2.29
N LYS A 144 9.69 19.61 1.30
CA LYS A 144 9.71 21.08 1.28
C LYS A 144 8.33 21.72 1.41
N PRO A 145 7.32 21.39 0.59
CA PRO A 145 6.02 22.04 0.70
C PRO A 145 5.33 21.74 2.05
N ILE A 146 5.49 20.52 2.58
CA ILE A 146 4.94 20.16 3.90
C ILE A 146 5.66 20.92 5.00
N ARG A 147 7.00 20.93 4.99
CA ARG A 147 7.82 21.67 5.95
C ARG A 147 7.49 23.16 5.92
N ASP A 148 7.47 23.80 4.75
CA ASP A 148 7.17 25.22 4.62
C ASP A 148 5.76 25.56 5.14
N HIS A 149 4.79 24.64 4.99
CA HIS A 149 3.47 24.77 5.59
C HIS A 149 3.54 24.63 7.11
N MET A 150 4.21 23.60 7.63
CA MET A 150 4.40 23.37 9.06
C MET A 150 5.08 24.56 9.74
N SER A 151 6.17 25.09 9.18
CA SER A 151 6.88 26.24 9.76
C SER A 151 6.06 27.53 9.81
N ARG A 152 5.00 27.65 8.99
CA ARG A 152 4.09 28.81 9.04
C ARG A 152 3.05 28.72 10.14
N PHE A 153 2.61 27.51 10.48
CA PHE A 153 1.45 27.31 11.36
C PHE A 153 1.80 26.67 12.71
N LEU A 154 2.90 25.93 12.80
CA LEU A 154 3.33 25.26 14.02
C LEU A 154 4.35 26.14 14.76
N GLN A 155 4.08 26.42 16.03
CA GLN A 155 4.99 27.16 16.91
C GLN A 155 6.03 26.27 17.61
N GLN A 156 5.76 24.96 17.64
CA GLN A 156 6.61 23.95 18.27
C GLN A 156 6.80 22.78 17.31
N GLY A 157 7.99 22.17 17.34
CA GLY A 157 8.25 20.92 16.61
C GLY A 157 7.58 19.72 17.28
N PHE A 158 7.46 18.61 16.54
CA PHE A 158 7.01 17.31 17.06
C PHE A 158 5.58 17.27 17.65
N ILE A 159 4.73 18.24 17.33
CA ILE A 159 3.32 18.27 17.76
C ILE A 159 2.37 17.64 16.73
N CYS A 160 2.85 17.35 15.53
CA CYS A 160 2.09 16.69 14.47
C CYS A 160 2.86 15.45 14.01
N TYR A 161 2.17 14.32 13.97
CA TYR A 161 2.69 13.08 13.41
C TYR A 161 1.61 12.46 12.53
N GLU A 162 2.02 11.62 11.59
CA GLU A 162 1.09 10.92 10.73
C GLU A 162 1.58 9.49 10.48
N LEU A 163 0.63 8.56 10.45
CA LEU A 163 0.85 7.20 9.99
C LEU A 163 0.39 7.13 8.52
N PHE A 164 1.32 6.78 7.63
CA PHE A 164 1.05 6.60 6.21
C PHE A 164 0.93 5.12 5.86
N GLY A 165 -0.02 4.78 4.99
CA GLY A 165 -0.06 3.49 4.32
C GLY A 165 0.51 3.62 2.91
N ILE A 166 1.55 2.86 2.61
CA ILE A 166 2.24 2.94 1.32
C ILE A 166 1.92 1.69 0.52
N ASP A 167 1.49 1.87 -0.72
CA ASP A 167 1.13 0.77 -1.61
C ASP A 167 2.25 0.60 -2.64
N ILE A 168 2.94 -0.53 -2.60
CA ILE A 168 4.02 -0.88 -3.52
C ILE A 168 3.66 -2.13 -4.30
N MET A 169 3.97 -2.15 -5.60
CA MET A 169 3.90 -3.35 -6.43
C MET A 169 5.28 -3.78 -6.88
N LEU A 170 5.56 -5.08 -6.87
CA LEU A 170 6.74 -5.63 -7.52
C LEU A 170 6.38 -6.04 -8.95
N ASP A 171 7.23 -5.67 -9.91
CA ASP A 171 7.16 -6.27 -11.25
C ASP A 171 7.88 -7.62 -11.32
N GLU A 172 7.77 -8.31 -12.45
CA GLU A 172 8.42 -9.61 -12.70
C GLU A 172 9.94 -9.61 -12.49
N ASN A 173 10.59 -8.43 -12.55
CA ASN A 173 12.03 -8.25 -12.35
C ASN A 173 12.35 -7.85 -10.90
N LEU A 174 11.40 -8.00 -9.98
CA LEU A 174 11.53 -7.64 -8.56
C LEU A 174 11.85 -6.15 -8.34
N LYS A 175 11.44 -5.29 -9.28
CA LYS A 175 11.54 -3.83 -9.11
C LYS A 175 10.29 -3.31 -8.38
N PRO A 176 10.46 -2.55 -7.28
CA PRO A 176 9.36 -1.93 -6.58
C PRO A 176 8.87 -0.67 -7.28
N TRP A 177 7.56 -0.55 -7.40
CA TRP A 177 6.84 0.59 -7.94
C TRP A 177 5.90 1.15 -6.88
N LEU A 178 6.04 2.44 -6.58
CA LEU A 178 5.09 3.16 -5.72
C LEU A 178 3.77 3.35 -6.49
N LEU A 179 2.66 2.91 -5.90
CA LEU A 179 1.32 3.10 -6.45
C LEU A 179 0.66 4.35 -5.86
N GLU A 180 0.57 4.40 -4.53
CA GLU A 180 -0.05 5.49 -3.78
C GLU A 180 0.50 5.57 -2.35
N VAL A 181 0.37 6.76 -1.75
CA VAL A 181 0.62 7.01 -0.33
C VAL A 181 -0.70 7.48 0.29
N ASN A 182 -1.23 6.68 1.20
CA ASN A 182 -2.50 6.92 1.87
C ASN A 182 -2.25 7.60 3.22
N ILE A 183 -2.89 8.75 3.42
CA ILE A 183 -3.06 9.34 4.75
C ILE A 183 -4.12 8.54 5.50
N SER A 184 -3.92 8.29 6.80
CA SER A 184 -4.88 7.55 7.64
C SER A 184 -5.22 6.15 7.10
N PRO A 185 -4.24 5.24 6.97
CA PRO A 185 -4.49 3.89 6.50
C PRO A 185 -5.48 3.15 7.41
N SER A 186 -6.31 2.28 6.82
CA SER A 186 -7.30 1.54 7.60
C SER A 186 -6.65 0.59 8.62
N LEU A 187 -6.85 0.88 9.91
CA LEU A 187 -6.48 0.03 11.04
C LEU A 187 -7.60 -0.95 11.45
N HIS A 188 -8.67 -1.05 10.67
CA HIS A 188 -9.71 -2.06 10.92
C HIS A 188 -9.15 -3.47 10.76
N SER A 189 -9.38 -4.32 11.75
CA SER A 189 -8.87 -5.69 11.81
C SER A 189 -10.00 -6.69 11.64
N GLY A 190 -10.19 -7.16 10.40
CA GLY A 190 -11.25 -8.11 10.05
C GLY A 190 -10.81 -9.58 10.15
N THR A 191 -9.52 -9.85 10.24
CA THR A 191 -8.95 -11.20 10.35
C THR A 191 -7.90 -11.28 11.46
N PRO A 192 -7.60 -12.47 12.01
CA PRO A 192 -6.50 -12.65 12.96
C PRO A 192 -5.15 -12.15 12.43
N LEU A 193 -4.90 -12.29 11.12
CA LEU A 193 -3.71 -11.77 10.47
C LEU A 193 -3.68 -10.24 10.48
N ASP A 194 -4.80 -9.58 10.21
CA ASP A 194 -4.88 -8.12 10.32
C ASP A 194 -4.57 -7.66 11.76
N VAL A 195 -5.09 -8.37 12.77
CA VAL A 195 -4.81 -8.08 14.19
C VAL A 195 -3.32 -8.23 14.48
N ALA A 196 -2.70 -9.33 14.06
CA ALA A 196 -1.29 -9.62 14.31
C ALA A 196 -0.35 -8.55 13.74
N VAL A 197 -0.72 -7.90 12.63
CA VAL A 197 0.09 -6.82 12.03
C VAL A 197 -0.28 -5.45 12.60
N LYS A 198 -1.58 -5.15 12.70
CA LYS A 198 -2.07 -3.78 12.99
C LYS A 198 -2.12 -3.45 14.47
N ALA A 199 -2.36 -4.41 15.35
CA ALA A 199 -2.43 -4.13 16.78
C ALA A 199 -1.06 -3.71 17.35
N PRO A 200 0.06 -4.40 17.04
CA PRO A 200 1.38 -3.94 17.46
C PRO A 200 1.77 -2.62 16.78
N LEU A 201 1.45 -2.44 15.50
CA LEU A 201 1.64 -1.16 14.80
C LEU A 201 0.94 0.00 15.53
N ALA A 202 -0.34 -0.18 15.88
CA ALA A 202 -1.10 0.86 16.57
C ALA A 202 -0.51 1.17 17.95
N LYS A 203 -0.10 0.13 18.70
CA LYS A 203 0.60 0.29 19.98
C LYS A 203 1.88 1.10 19.80
N ASP A 204 2.71 0.75 18.82
CA ASP A 204 4.00 1.42 18.58
C ASP A 204 3.81 2.87 18.12
N VAL A 205 2.79 3.16 17.30
CA VAL A 205 2.42 4.53 16.94
C VAL A 205 2.05 5.35 18.17
N LEU A 206 1.24 4.81 19.10
CA LEU A 206 0.87 5.52 20.34
C LEU A 206 2.08 5.75 21.25
N ASN A 207 2.97 4.75 21.36
CA ASN A 207 4.21 4.87 22.12
C ASN A 207 5.15 5.93 21.53
N LEU A 208 5.35 5.92 20.20
CA LEU A 208 6.20 6.88 19.49
C LEU A 208 5.62 8.29 19.49
N ALA A 209 4.29 8.41 19.49
CA ALA A 209 3.58 9.68 19.66
C ALA A 209 3.70 10.25 21.09
N GLY A 210 4.26 9.50 22.04
CA GLY A 210 4.43 9.95 23.42
C GLY A 210 3.12 10.07 24.19
N ILE A 211 2.06 9.37 23.77
CA ILE A 211 0.77 9.42 24.47
C ILE A 211 0.90 8.67 25.79
N SER A 212 1.01 9.43 26.87
CA SER A 212 1.02 8.89 28.23
C SER A 212 -0.41 8.70 28.71
N VAL A 213 -0.77 7.48 29.08
CA VAL A 213 -2.05 7.22 29.76
C VAL A 213 -1.95 7.83 31.16
N PRO A 214 -2.86 8.73 31.57
CA PRO A 214 -2.87 9.27 32.92
C PRO A 214 -2.90 8.12 33.94
N ALA A 215 -2.12 8.23 35.02
CA ALA A 215 -2.27 7.33 36.15
C ALA A 215 -3.70 7.44 36.69
N ARG A 216 -4.32 6.29 36.96
CA ARG A 216 -5.66 6.23 37.57
C ARG A 216 -5.66 6.83 38.97
#